data_AF-A0A645J6S4-F1
#
_entry.id   AF-A0A645J6S4-F1
#
_cell.length_a   1.000
_cell.length_b   1.000
_cell.length_c   1.000
_cell.angle_alpha   90.00
_cell.angle_beta   90.00
_cell.angle_gamma   90.00
#
_symmetry.space_group_name_H-M   'P 1'
#
loop_
_entity.id
_entity.type
_entity.pdbx_description
1 polymer ?
#
loop_
_entity_poly.entity_id
_entity_poly.type
_entity_poly.pdbx_seq_one_letter_code
_entity_poly.pdbx_strand_id
1 'polypeptide(L)'
;MLNIPLKKLKLPKDVIVATIVRKNQIVIPHGDDVICKDDRVIIIIKNRKIEDLDELVGGFIGGIQSELQNGIKKLGDIINM
;
A
#
# COMPACT_ATOMS: atom_id res chain seq x y z
N MET A 1 -3.54 -1.70 -0.05
CA MET A 1 -2.85 -1.15 -1.23
C MET A 1 -2.61 -2.18 -2.35
N LEU A 2 -2.57 -3.49 -2.06
CA LEU A 2 -2.33 -4.49 -3.09
C LEU A 2 -3.51 -4.65 -4.06
N ASN A 3 -3.21 -4.92 -5.33
CA ASN A 3 -4.17 -5.20 -6.40
C ASN A 3 -5.18 -4.06 -6.65
N ILE A 4 -4.83 -2.84 -6.27
CA ILE A 4 -5.61 -1.63 -6.56
C ILE A 4 -4.85 -0.84 -7.64
N PRO A 5 -5.52 -0.42 -8.73
CA PRO A 5 -4.90 0.43 -9.75
C PRO A 5 -4.31 1.70 -9.13
N LEU A 6 -3.09 2.07 -9.53
CA LEU A 6 -2.39 3.24 -8.99
C LEU A 6 -3.21 4.53 -9.11
N LYS A 7 -3.97 4.70 -10.20
CA LYS A 7 -4.87 5.87 -10.40
C LYS A 7 -6.01 5.95 -9.39
N LYS A 8 -6.34 4.85 -8.71
CA LYS A 8 -7.36 4.79 -7.66
C LYS A 8 -6.76 4.97 -6.26
N LEU A 9 -5.43 4.96 -6.13
CA LEU A 9 -4.77 5.22 -4.86
C LEU A 9 -4.90 6.71 -4.53
N LYS A 10 -5.32 7.01 -3.29
CA LYS A 10 -5.34 8.37 -2.76
C LYS A 10 -3.94 8.71 -2.25
N LEU A 11 -3.04 9.02 -3.15
CA LEU A 11 -1.70 9.48 -2.80
C LEU A 11 -1.75 10.96 -2.41
N PRO A 12 -0.99 11.39 -1.38
CA PRO A 12 -0.86 12.79 -1.04
C PRO A 12 -0.32 13.60 -2.23
N LYS A 13 -0.59 14.92 -2.24
CA LYS A 13 0.07 15.84 -3.17
C LYS A 13 1.59 15.69 -3.03
N ASP A 14 2.27 15.77 -4.17
CA ASP A 14 3.74 15.69 -4.28
C ASP A 14 4.35 14.31 -3.98
N VAL A 15 3.54 13.24 -4.02
CA VAL A 15 3.97 11.85 -3.91
C VAL A 15 3.75 11.13 -5.24
N ILE A 16 4.79 10.47 -5.76
CA ILE A 16 4.70 9.66 -6.98
C ILE A 16 5.29 8.28 -6.78
N VAL A 17 4.66 7.26 -7.38
CA VAL A 17 5.27 5.94 -7.54
C VAL A 17 6.19 6.00 -8.76
N ALA A 18 7.50 5.95 -8.55
CA ALA A 18 8.49 6.11 -9.62
C ALA A 18 8.77 4.80 -10.34
N THR A 19 8.82 3.69 -9.61
CA THR A 19 9.07 2.37 -10.19
C THR A 19 8.52 1.24 -9.32
N ILE A 20 8.15 0.14 -9.96
CA ILE A 20 7.84 -1.12 -9.29
C ILE A 20 8.88 -2.14 -9.74
N VAL A 21 9.65 -2.68 -8.81
CA VAL A 21 10.56 -3.80 -9.05
C VAL A 21 9.81 -5.07 -8.69
N ARG A 22 9.35 -5.79 -9.72
CA ARG A 22 8.61 -7.04 -9.57
C ARG A 22 9.54 -8.18 -9.94
N LYS A 23 9.83 -9.03 -8.95
CA LYS A 23 10.87 -10.08 -9.08
C LYS A 23 12.21 -9.43 -9.45
N ASN A 24 12.67 -9.63 -10.69
CA ASN A 24 13.91 -9.09 -11.25
C ASN A 24 13.69 -8.14 -12.44
N GLN A 25 12.49 -7.57 -12.57
CA GLN A 25 12.16 -6.63 -13.65
C GLN A 25 11.74 -5.27 -13.08
N ILE A 26 12.10 -4.22 -13.81
CA ILE A 26 11.69 -2.85 -13.53
C ILE A 26 10.43 -2.56 -14.35
N VAL A 27 9.37 -2.15 -13.67
CA VAL A 27 8.10 -1.72 -14.27
C VAL A 27 7.99 -0.21 -14.08
N ILE A 28 7.85 0.52 -15.19
CA ILE A 28 7.50 1.94 -15.17
C ILE A 28 5.98 2.03 -14.99
N PRO A 29 5.50 2.55 -13.85
CA PRO A 29 4.09 2.51 -13.49
C PRO A 29 3.24 3.49 -14.30
N HIS A 30 2.06 3.04 -14.69
CA HIS A 30 0.96 3.79 -15.25
C HIS A 30 -0.26 3.71 -14.33
N GLY A 31 -1.30 4.49 -14.63
CA GLY A 31 -2.49 4.56 -13.77
C GLY A 31 -3.20 3.22 -13.55
N ASP A 32 -3.16 2.31 -14.51
CA ASP A 32 -3.81 0.99 -14.43
C ASP A 32 -2.93 -0.11 -13.83
N ASP A 33 -1.65 0.16 -13.63
CA ASP A 33 -0.77 -0.78 -12.95
C ASP A 33 -1.20 -0.96 -11.49
N VAL A 34 -0.92 -2.14 -10.97
CA VAL A 34 -1.24 -2.52 -9.59
C VAL A 34 0.02 -2.93 -8.86
N ILE A 35 0.14 -2.56 -7.59
CA ILE A 35 1.17 -3.10 -6.69
C ILE A 35 0.71 -4.49 -6.25
N CYS A 36 1.57 -5.49 -6.41
CA CYS A 36 1.34 -6.88 -6.03
C CYS A 36 2.17 -7.25 -4.80
N LYS A 37 1.82 -8.39 -4.20
CA LYS A 37 2.65 -8.98 -3.14
C LYS A 37 4.07 -9.22 -3.67
N ASP A 38 5.05 -8.99 -2.82
CA ASP A 38 6.49 -9.17 -3.09
C ASP A 38 7.10 -8.17 -4.10
N ASP A 39 6.35 -7.14 -4.50
CA ASP A 39 6.91 -6.00 -5.20
C ASP A 39 7.76 -5.14 -4.27
N ARG A 40 8.86 -4.62 -4.79
CA ARG A 40 9.58 -3.49 -4.17
C ARG A 40 9.20 -2.22 -4.92
N VAL A 41 8.71 -1.21 -4.21
CA VAL A 41 8.20 0.02 -4.81
C VAL A 41 9.10 1.19 -4.45
N ILE A 42 9.52 1.96 -5.45
CA ILE A 42 10.29 3.20 -5.24
C ILE A 42 9.33 4.38 -5.34
N ILE A 43 9.27 5.18 -4.29
CA ILE A 43 8.39 6.35 -4.18
C ILE A 43 9.28 7.60 -4.08
N ILE A 44 8.91 8.65 -4.81
CA ILE A 44 9.55 9.96 -4.72
C ILE A 44 8.57 10.93 -4.10
N ILE A 45 9.02 11.69 -3.09
CA ILE A 45 8.26 12.73 -2.44
C ILE A 45 9.02 14.05 -2.50
N LYS A 46 8.30 15.14 -2.81
CA LYS A 46 8.85 16.48 -2.76
C LYS A 46 8.34 17.24 -1.52
N ASN A 47 9.24 17.96 -0.85
CA ASN A 47 8.93 18.92 0.21
C ASN A 47 8.09 18.40 1.41
N ARG A 48 8.26 17.13 1.80
CA ARG A 48 7.80 16.64 3.11
C ARG A 48 8.89 15.82 3.77
N LYS A 49 9.13 16.08 5.06
CA LYS A 49 9.67 15.05 5.94
C LYS A 49 8.55 14.05 6.18
N ILE A 50 8.84 12.80 5.90
CA ILE A 50 7.97 11.68 6.26
C ILE A 50 8.72 10.98 7.38
N GLU A 51 8.16 11.03 8.57
CA GLU A 51 8.75 10.36 9.73
C GLU A 51 8.33 8.89 9.76
N ASP A 52 7.12 8.60 9.28
CA ASP A 52 6.60 7.24 9.14
C ASP A 52 5.94 6.98 7.76
N LEU A 53 6.08 5.76 7.24
CA LEU A 53 5.42 5.30 6.02
C LEU A 53 3.89 5.46 6.12
N ASP A 54 3.32 5.34 7.31
CA ASP A 54 1.89 5.53 7.54
C ASP A 54 1.39 6.93 7.14
N GLU A 55 2.26 7.95 7.15
CA GLU A 55 1.92 9.30 6.67
C GLU A 55 1.75 9.37 5.14
N LEU A 56 2.41 8.48 4.40
CA LEU A 56 2.20 8.32 2.95
C LEU A 56 0.90 7.61 2.63
N VAL A 57 0.48 6.74 3.55
CA VAL A 57 -0.67 5.87 3.42
C VAL A 57 -1.92 6.49 4.07
N GLY A 58 -1.77 7.68 4.69
CA GLY A 58 -2.79 8.48 5.36
C GLY A 58 -4.05 8.71 4.52
N GLY A 59 -4.97 7.74 4.62
CA GLY A 59 -6.14 7.57 3.77
C GLY A 59 -6.65 6.12 3.72
N PHE A 60 -5.86 5.13 4.14
CA PHE A 60 -6.33 3.77 4.38
C PHE A 60 -6.85 3.61 5.81
N ILE A 61 -8.14 3.29 5.97
CA ILE A 61 -8.78 2.85 7.23
C ILE A 61 -8.32 1.41 7.57
N GLY A 62 -7.05 1.10 7.37
CA GLY A 62 -6.60 -0.24 7.02
C GLY A 62 -5.14 -0.52 7.39
N GLY A 63 -4.68 -0.09 8.57
CA GLY A 63 -3.32 -0.35 9.06
C GLY A 63 -3.19 -1.68 9.82
N ILE A 64 -1.99 -1.94 10.39
CA ILE A 64 -1.67 -3.13 11.21
C ILE A 64 -2.75 -3.40 12.26
N GLN A 65 -3.25 -2.35 12.91
CA GLN A 65 -4.29 -2.49 13.94
C GLN A 65 -5.62 -3.04 13.38
N SER A 66 -5.99 -2.67 12.16
CA SER A 66 -7.18 -3.20 11.48
C SER A 66 -6.97 -4.62 10.97
N GLU A 67 -5.76 -4.97 10.52
CA GLU A 67 -5.42 -6.34 10.12
C GLU A 67 -5.39 -7.28 11.32
N LEU A 68 -4.86 -6.81 12.46
CA LEU A 68 -4.90 -7.52 13.73
C LEU A 68 -6.34 -7.70 14.22
N GLN A 69 -7.17 -6.65 14.17
CA GLN A 69 -8.59 -6.75 14.54
C GLN A 69 -9.36 -7.72 13.62
N ASN A 70 -9.12 -7.66 12.32
CA ASN A 70 -9.71 -8.58 11.35
C ASN A 70 -9.21 -10.02 11.54
N GLY A 71 -7.94 -10.21 11.89
CA GLY A 71 -7.36 -11.51 12.23
C GLY A 71 -7.98 -12.11 13.48
N ILE A 72 -8.13 -11.32 14.54
CA ILE A 72 -8.79 -11.74 15.79
C ILE A 72 -10.26 -12.08 15.55
N LYS A 73 -10.98 -11.26 14.77
CA LYS A 73 -12.38 -11.54 14.42
C LYS A 73 -12.52 -12.85 13.65
N LYS A 74 -11.66 -13.07 12.65
CA LYS A 74 -11.63 -14.32 11.86
C LYS A 74 -11.31 -15.55 12.71
N LEU A 75 -10.43 -15.42 13.71
CA LEU A 75 -10.17 -16.49 14.68
C LEU A 75 -11.41 -16.74 15.57
N GLY A 76 -12.08 -15.70 16.04
CA GLY A 76 -13.31 -15.82 16.84
C GLY A 76 -14.45 -16.53 16.09
N ASP A 77 -14.62 -16.24 14.80
CA ASP A 77 -15.63 -16.90 13.96
C ASP A 77 -15.31 -18.40 13.75
N ILE A 78 -14.04 -18.78 13.74
CA ILE A 78 -13.60 -20.19 13.62
C ILE A 78 -13.85 -20.96 14.94
N ILE A 79 -13.66 -20.30 16.08
CA ILE A 79 -13.76 -20.94 17.41
C ILE A 79 -15.22 -21.08 17.85
N ASN A 80 -16.11 -20.18 17.42
CA ASN A 80 -17.54 -20.22 17.76
C ASN A 80 -18.38 -21.13 16.84
N MET A 81 -17.74 -22.07 16.13
CA MET A 81 -18.38 -23.10 15.31
C MET A 81 -18.42 -24.45 16.03
#